data_AF-A0A525L8V7-F1
#
_entry.id   AF-A0A525L8V7-F1
#
_cell.length_a   1.000
_cell.length_b   1.000
_cell.length_c   1.000
_cell.angle_alpha   90.00
_cell.angle_beta   90.00
_cell.angle_gamma   90.00
#
_symmetry.space_group_name_H-M   'P 1'
#
loop_
_entity.id
_entity.type
_entity.pdbx_description
1 polymer ?
#
loop_
_entity_poly.entity_id
_entity_poly.type
_entity_poly.pdbx_seq_one_letter_code
_entity_poly.pdbx_strand_id
1 'polypeptide(L)'
;MVDWAAQERASYATILARARAAGDAAAVAEIEAIGPPPWTDIAADIVKGRYANATTAAEQAVLDPAMMAAVRNPPAGAAYVARGLPPVDAYAAGLAAYVALKPELSAFRARDLGPTFEVPMVFLQGGEDAHTTAPEVEAYAREITAPRVVYEPIAEGGHMSVFLVERMLQLLVRHVRPLFG
;
A
#
# COMPACT_ATOMS: atom_id res chain seq x y z
N MET A 1 3.21 6.13 -1.89
CA MET A 1 4.08 5.82 -3.06
C MET A 1 4.96 7.05 -3.32
N VAL A 2 6.26 6.87 -3.59
CA VAL A 2 7.21 7.99 -3.78
C VAL A 2 7.47 8.25 -5.27
N ASP A 3 7.70 7.19 -6.05
CA ASP A 3 7.89 7.23 -7.50
C ASP A 3 7.19 6.00 -8.04
N TRP A 4 6.09 6.21 -8.77
CA TRP A 4 5.22 5.10 -9.16
C TRP A 4 5.97 4.10 -10.05
N ALA A 5 6.60 4.58 -11.11
CA ALA A 5 7.32 3.74 -12.06
C ALA A 5 8.49 3.00 -11.40
N ALA A 6 9.24 3.65 -10.51
CA ALA A 6 10.31 2.98 -9.76
C ALA A 6 9.77 1.93 -8.80
N GLN A 7 8.66 2.21 -8.11
CA GLN A 7 8.07 1.27 -7.18
C GLN A 7 7.37 0.10 -7.88
N GLU A 8 6.85 0.25 -9.10
CA GLU A 8 6.40 -0.88 -9.92
C GLU A 8 7.55 -1.83 -10.26
N ARG A 9 8.71 -1.31 -10.69
CA ARG A 9 9.90 -2.13 -10.98
C ARG A 9 10.37 -2.88 -9.73
N ALA A 10 10.45 -2.18 -8.60
CA ALA A 10 10.84 -2.77 -7.32
C ALA A 10 9.81 -3.82 -6.85
N SER A 11 8.53 -3.55 -7.03
CA SER A 11 7.43 -4.46 -6.72
C SER A 11 7.56 -5.76 -7.50
N TYR A 12 7.71 -5.68 -8.83
CA TYR A 12 7.89 -6.84 -9.71
C TYR A 12 9.06 -7.71 -9.27
N ALA A 13 10.23 -7.09 -9.05
CA ALA A 13 11.41 -7.82 -8.58
C ALA A 13 11.18 -8.49 -7.22
N THR A 14 10.48 -7.81 -6.30
CA THR A 14 10.18 -8.31 -4.95
C THR A 14 9.24 -9.51 -4.98
N ILE A 15 8.11 -9.41 -5.70
CA ILE A 15 7.14 -10.51 -5.77
C ILE A 15 7.72 -11.74 -6.47
N LEU A 16 8.53 -11.54 -7.51
CA LEU A 16 9.21 -12.63 -8.21
C LEU A 16 10.26 -13.31 -7.32
N ALA A 17 11.05 -12.52 -6.59
CA ALA A 17 12.03 -13.06 -5.64
C ALA A 17 11.36 -13.87 -4.52
N ARG A 18 10.23 -13.38 -3.98
CA ARG A 18 9.43 -14.08 -2.97
C ARG A 18 8.88 -15.40 -3.50
N ALA A 19 8.27 -15.40 -4.69
CA ALA A 19 7.74 -16.60 -5.32
C ALA A 19 8.83 -17.66 -5.53
N ARG A 20 10.01 -17.24 -6.02
CA ARG A 20 11.16 -18.14 -6.20
C ARG A 20 11.68 -18.69 -4.87
N ALA A 21 11.81 -17.86 -3.84
CA ALA A 21 12.26 -18.28 -2.52
C ALA A 21 11.29 -19.28 -1.86
N ALA A 22 9.99 -19.14 -2.11
CA ALA A 22 8.96 -20.07 -1.66
C ALA A 22 8.87 -21.37 -2.49
N GLY A 23 9.57 -21.45 -3.63
CA GLY A 23 9.45 -22.58 -4.56
C GLY A 23 8.10 -22.65 -5.27
N ASP A 24 7.35 -21.55 -5.33
CA ASP A 24 6.02 -21.50 -5.96
C ASP A 24 6.16 -21.34 -7.49
N ALA A 25 6.29 -22.48 -8.18
CA ALA A 25 6.46 -22.50 -9.63
C ALA A 25 5.28 -21.88 -10.40
N ALA A 26 4.06 -21.94 -9.86
CA ALA A 26 2.88 -21.36 -10.48
C ALA A 26 2.93 -19.83 -10.39
N ALA A 27 3.24 -19.28 -9.22
CA ALA A 27 3.41 -17.84 -9.04
C ALA A 27 4.58 -17.30 -9.87
N VAL A 28 5.71 -18.01 -9.93
CA VAL A 28 6.84 -17.62 -10.78
C VAL A 28 6.41 -17.54 -12.23
N ALA A 29 5.74 -18.56 -12.76
CA ALA A 29 5.28 -18.57 -14.15
C ALA A 29 4.29 -17.45 -14.45
N GLU A 30 3.33 -17.18 -13.56
CA GLU A 30 2.32 -16.13 -13.76
C GLU A 30 2.94 -14.72 -13.70
N ILE A 31 3.86 -14.48 -12.77
CA ILE A 31 4.59 -13.20 -12.67
C ILE A 31 5.49 -13.00 -13.89
N GLU A 32 6.23 -14.02 -14.32
CA GLU A 32 7.08 -13.92 -15.51
C GLU A 32 6.28 -13.71 -16.80
N ALA A 33 5.06 -14.25 -16.88
CA ALA A 33 4.19 -14.08 -18.04
C ALA A 33 3.76 -12.63 -18.29
N ILE A 34 3.58 -11.82 -17.23
CA ILE A 34 3.27 -10.39 -17.39
C ILE A 34 4.51 -9.53 -17.70
N GLY A 35 5.71 -10.08 -17.51
CA GLY A 35 6.99 -9.40 -17.73
C GLY A 35 7.23 -8.20 -16.78
N PRO A 36 8.42 -7.58 -16.83
CA PRO A 36 8.70 -6.39 -16.04
C PRO A 36 7.92 -5.16 -16.56
N PRO A 37 7.58 -4.19 -15.70
CA PRO A 37 6.90 -2.95 -16.10
C PRO A 37 7.82 -2.04 -16.96
N PRO A 38 7.27 -1.05 -17.70
CA PRO A 38 5.91 -0.49 -17.57
C PRO A 38 4.84 -1.36 -18.23
N TRP A 39 3.73 -1.56 -17.51
CA TRP A 39 2.55 -2.22 -18.07
C TRP A 39 1.55 -1.20 -18.57
N THR A 40 1.09 -1.38 -19.81
CA THR A 40 0.03 -0.57 -20.39
C THR A 40 -1.36 -1.14 -20.15
N ASP A 41 -1.45 -2.43 -19.84
CA ASP A 41 -2.71 -3.10 -19.54
C ASP A 41 -2.93 -3.28 -18.03
N ILE A 42 -4.21 -3.40 -17.67
CA ILE A 42 -4.68 -3.56 -16.29
C ILE A 42 -4.57 -5.02 -15.83
N ALA A 43 -4.46 -5.96 -16.78
CA ALA A 43 -4.37 -7.38 -16.45
C ALA A 43 -3.05 -7.67 -15.70
N ALA A 44 -1.94 -7.07 -16.14
CA ALA A 44 -0.66 -7.14 -15.47
C ALA A 44 -0.72 -6.49 -14.08
N ASP A 45 -1.41 -5.35 -13.93
CA ASP A 45 -1.61 -4.71 -12.62
C ASP A 45 -2.38 -5.61 -11.65
N ILE A 46 -3.40 -6.33 -12.13
CA ILE A 46 -4.18 -7.28 -11.33
C ILE A 46 -3.32 -8.46 -10.88
N VAL A 47 -2.51 -9.03 -11.78
CA VAL A 47 -1.58 -10.12 -11.45
C VAL A 47 -0.56 -9.65 -10.41
N LYS A 48 0.11 -8.52 -10.66
CA LYS A 48 1.06 -7.92 -9.72
C LYS A 48 0.41 -7.62 -8.38
N GLY A 49 -0.78 -7.02 -8.39
CA GLY A 49 -1.56 -6.69 -7.20
C GLY A 49 -1.89 -7.92 -6.35
N ARG A 50 -2.16 -9.08 -6.96
CA ARG A 50 -2.42 -10.32 -6.22
C ARG A 50 -1.25 -10.72 -5.32
N TYR A 51 -0.03 -10.67 -5.86
CA TYR A 51 1.16 -11.07 -5.11
C TYR A 51 1.69 -9.96 -4.21
N ALA A 52 1.56 -8.70 -4.62
CA ALA A 52 2.01 -7.57 -3.83
C ALA A 52 1.10 -7.29 -2.62
N ASN A 53 -0.18 -7.69 -2.67
CA ASN A 53 -1.11 -7.68 -1.54
C ASN A 53 -1.07 -8.96 -0.67
N ALA A 54 -0.12 -9.88 -0.92
CA ALA A 54 0.04 -11.05 -0.07
C ALA A 54 0.38 -10.59 1.37
N THR A 55 -0.41 -11.06 2.32
CA THR A 55 -0.30 -10.65 3.73
C THR A 55 0.85 -11.37 4.43
N THR A 56 1.54 -10.67 5.31
CA THR A 56 2.58 -11.26 6.17
C THR A 56 1.96 -12.21 7.20
N ALA A 57 2.78 -13.03 7.85
CA ALA A 57 2.31 -13.91 8.92
C ALA A 57 1.66 -13.12 10.09
N ALA A 58 2.21 -11.94 10.42
CA ALA A 58 1.64 -11.10 11.47
C ALA A 58 0.28 -10.51 11.06
N GLU A 59 0.14 -10.09 9.81
CA GLU A 59 -1.15 -9.61 9.28
C GLU A 59 -2.19 -10.73 9.23
N GLN A 60 -1.81 -11.92 8.76
CA GLN A 60 -2.70 -13.09 8.75
C GLN A 60 -3.20 -13.46 10.15
N ALA A 61 -2.35 -13.31 11.18
CA ALA A 61 -2.72 -13.63 12.55
C ALA A 61 -3.80 -12.69 13.13
N VAL A 62 -3.96 -11.48 12.59
CA VAL A 62 -4.93 -10.48 13.10
C VAL A 62 -6.08 -10.21 12.14
N LEU A 63 -5.95 -10.59 10.87
CA LEU A 63 -7.00 -10.39 9.86
C LEU A 63 -8.14 -11.38 10.08
N ASP A 64 -9.13 -10.96 10.87
CA ASP A 64 -10.38 -11.68 11.06
C ASP A 64 -11.21 -11.72 9.76
N PRO A 65 -11.56 -12.91 9.24
CA PRO A 65 -12.43 -13.04 8.08
C PRO A 65 -13.78 -12.32 8.23
N ALA A 66 -14.36 -12.27 9.44
CA ALA A 66 -15.62 -11.59 9.68
C ALA A 66 -15.48 -10.07 9.57
N MET A 67 -14.39 -9.50 10.12
CA MET A 67 -14.03 -8.11 9.91
C MET A 67 -13.85 -7.80 8.42
N MET A 68 -13.10 -8.61 7.68
CA MET A 68 -12.89 -8.40 6.24
C MET A 68 -14.19 -8.52 5.45
N ALA A 69 -15.09 -9.42 5.84
CA ALA A 69 -16.41 -9.54 5.25
C ALA A 69 -17.26 -8.28 5.51
N ALA A 70 -17.23 -7.71 6.71
CA ALA A 70 -17.92 -6.48 7.05
C ALA A 70 -17.35 -5.26 6.30
N VAL A 71 -16.04 -5.20 6.08
CA VAL A 71 -15.42 -4.13 5.26
C VAL A 71 -15.87 -4.23 3.80
N ARG A 72 -15.92 -5.44 3.24
CA ARG A 72 -16.34 -5.67 1.83
C ARG A 72 -17.84 -5.51 1.62
N ASN A 73 -18.63 -6.00 2.58
CA ASN A 73 -20.09 -5.98 2.56
C ASN A 73 -20.58 -5.37 3.88
N PRO A 74 -20.57 -4.03 3.99
CA PRO A 74 -20.99 -3.37 5.21
C PRO A 74 -22.41 -3.77 5.62
N PRO A 75 -22.66 -4.05 6.90
CA PRO A 75 -24.00 -4.32 7.37
C PRO A 75 -24.89 -3.07 7.18
N ALA A 76 -26.19 -3.30 7.03
CA ALA A 76 -27.15 -2.22 6.90
C ALA A 76 -27.05 -1.24 8.08
N GLY A 77 -26.90 0.06 7.78
CA GLY A 77 -26.77 1.10 8.80
C GLY A 77 -25.36 1.31 9.36
N ALA A 78 -24.34 0.64 8.84
CA ALA A 78 -22.93 0.87 9.19
C ALA A 78 -22.59 2.37 9.19
N ALA A 79 -22.11 2.88 10.33
CA ALA A 79 -21.83 4.31 10.51
C ALA A 79 -20.65 4.81 9.65
N TYR A 80 -19.80 3.89 9.18
CA TYR A 80 -18.65 4.17 8.32
C TYR A 80 -19.00 4.17 6.82
N VAL A 81 -20.26 3.93 6.45
CA VAL A 81 -20.75 4.06 5.07
C VAL A 81 -21.48 5.38 4.91
N ALA A 82 -21.08 6.17 3.92
CA ALA A 82 -21.73 7.43 3.61
C ALA A 82 -23.21 7.22 3.28
N ARG A 83 -24.10 7.98 3.96
CA ARG A 83 -25.55 7.90 3.77
C ARG A 83 -25.98 8.83 2.64
N GLY A 84 -27.02 8.45 1.90
CA GLY A 84 -27.62 9.29 0.86
C GLY A 84 -26.88 9.30 -0.48
N LEU A 85 -25.83 8.50 -0.63
CA LEU A 85 -25.24 8.21 -1.93
C LEU A 85 -26.04 7.11 -2.64
N PRO A 86 -26.18 7.16 -3.98
CA PRO A 86 -26.78 6.07 -4.72
C PRO A 86 -25.96 4.78 -4.49
N PRO A 87 -26.59 3.59 -4.51
CA PRO A 87 -25.85 2.34 -4.46
C PRO A 87 -24.94 2.26 -5.68
N VAL A 88 -23.64 2.09 -5.44
CA VAL A 88 -22.63 1.90 -6.47
C VAL A 88 -21.92 0.58 -6.21
N ASP A 89 -21.59 -0.15 -7.27
CA ASP A 89 -20.58 -1.20 -7.18
C ASP A 89 -19.22 -0.50 -6.95
N ALA A 90 -18.81 -0.42 -5.69
CA ALA A 90 -17.61 0.29 -5.28
C ALA A 90 -16.34 -0.29 -5.93
N TYR A 91 -16.32 -1.61 -6.20
CA TYR A 91 -15.20 -2.25 -6.86
C TYR A 91 -15.14 -1.83 -8.33
N ALA A 92 -16.25 -1.95 -9.06
CA ALA A 92 -16.30 -1.55 -10.46
C ALA A 92 -16.00 -0.05 -10.65
N ALA A 93 -16.56 0.81 -9.79
CA ALA A 93 -16.29 2.24 -9.81
C ALA A 93 -14.83 2.57 -9.51
N GLY A 94 -14.24 1.91 -8.50
CA GLY A 94 -12.83 2.06 -8.15
C GLY A 94 -11.90 1.61 -9.27
N LEU A 95 -12.19 0.47 -9.91
CA LEU A 95 -11.42 -0.02 -11.06
C LEU A 95 -11.51 0.95 -12.23
N ALA A 96 -12.70 1.45 -12.56
CA ALA A 96 -12.87 2.44 -13.64
C ALA A 96 -12.09 3.73 -13.37
N ALA A 97 -12.09 4.23 -12.12
CA ALA A 97 -11.30 5.39 -11.72
C ALA A 97 -9.79 5.12 -11.83
N TYR A 98 -9.33 3.94 -11.39
CA TYR A 98 -7.93 3.54 -11.53
C TYR A 98 -7.48 3.50 -13.00
N VAL A 99 -8.30 2.90 -13.88
CA VAL A 99 -8.03 2.86 -15.33
C VAL A 99 -7.90 4.27 -15.90
N ALA A 100 -8.83 5.16 -15.55
CA ALA A 100 -8.84 6.53 -16.05
C ALA A 100 -7.63 7.34 -15.57
N LEU A 101 -7.13 7.09 -14.35
CA LEU A 101 -6.03 7.82 -13.72
C LEU A 101 -4.66 7.16 -13.91
N LYS A 102 -4.58 5.97 -14.53
CA LYS A 102 -3.32 5.22 -14.64
C LYS A 102 -2.19 6.03 -15.31
N PRO A 103 -2.41 6.80 -16.39
CA PRO A 103 -1.35 7.62 -16.97
C PRO A 103 -0.77 8.63 -15.99
N GLU A 104 -1.61 9.33 -15.23
CA GLU A 104 -1.23 10.32 -14.23
C GLU A 104 -0.53 9.66 -13.04
N LEU A 105 -1.05 8.53 -12.56
CA LEU A 105 -0.43 7.75 -11.49
C LEU A 105 0.96 7.26 -11.92
N SER A 106 1.11 6.76 -13.14
CA SER A 106 2.39 6.25 -13.65
C SER A 106 3.46 7.34 -13.77
N ALA A 107 3.04 8.58 -14.03
CA ALA A 107 3.92 9.74 -14.08
C ALA A 107 4.22 10.35 -12.69
N PHE A 108 3.51 9.91 -11.64
CA PHE A 108 3.60 10.52 -10.32
C PHE A 108 4.98 10.31 -9.67
N ARG A 109 5.54 11.43 -9.19
CA ARG A 109 6.76 11.48 -8.37
C ARG A 109 6.54 12.45 -7.23
N ALA A 110 6.58 11.98 -6.00
CA ALA A 110 6.42 12.81 -4.80
C ALA A 110 7.48 13.92 -4.72
N ARG A 111 8.70 13.65 -5.22
CA ARG A 111 9.81 14.62 -5.27
C ARG A 111 9.49 15.86 -6.12
N ASP A 112 8.58 15.75 -7.08
CA ASP A 112 8.18 16.87 -7.94
C ASP A 112 7.29 17.88 -7.18
N LEU A 113 6.75 17.48 -6.01
CA LEU A 113 6.00 18.36 -5.11
C LEU A 113 6.90 19.26 -4.26
N GLY A 114 8.21 19.04 -4.31
CA GLY A 114 9.20 19.73 -3.47
C GLY A 114 9.46 18.99 -2.14
N PRO A 115 10.66 19.18 -1.55
CA PRO A 115 11.05 18.47 -0.33
C PRO A 115 10.61 19.15 0.96
N THR A 116 10.07 20.38 0.91
CA THR A 116 9.79 21.19 2.11
C THR A 116 8.31 21.21 2.44
N PHE A 117 7.98 20.85 3.68
CA PHE A 117 6.62 20.79 4.18
C PHE A 117 6.49 21.65 5.45
N GLU A 118 5.41 22.42 5.56
CA GLU A 118 5.13 23.27 6.75
C GLU A 118 4.50 22.50 7.91
N VAL A 119 4.19 21.21 7.71
CA VAL A 119 3.55 20.33 8.69
C VAL A 119 4.45 19.14 9.04
N PRO A 120 4.34 18.55 10.24
CA PRO A 120 5.05 17.32 10.56
C PRO A 120 4.71 16.20 9.58
N MET A 121 5.74 15.45 9.17
CA MET A 121 5.62 14.31 8.25
C MET A 121 5.94 13.02 9.00
N VAL A 122 4.96 12.13 9.14
CA VAL A 122 5.10 10.84 9.84
C VAL A 122 4.77 9.70 8.88
N PHE A 123 5.76 8.83 8.66
CA PHE A 123 5.66 7.64 7.82
C PHE A 123 5.65 6.40 8.70
N LEU A 124 4.53 5.68 8.75
CA LEU A 124 4.39 4.38 9.40
C LEU A 124 4.30 3.34 8.30
N GLN A 125 5.40 2.62 8.06
CA GLN A 125 5.57 1.84 6.83
C GLN A 125 5.72 0.36 7.11
N GLY A 126 4.93 -0.50 6.47
CA GLY A 126 5.16 -1.95 6.48
C GLY A 126 6.53 -2.28 5.89
N GLY A 127 7.37 -3.00 6.64
CA GLY A 127 8.72 -3.41 6.24
C GLY A 127 8.73 -4.37 5.05
N GLU A 128 7.66 -5.15 4.89
CA GLU A 128 7.47 -6.13 3.82
C GLU A 128 6.54 -5.64 2.70
N ASP A 129 6.19 -4.36 2.67
CA ASP A 129 5.30 -3.80 1.65
C ASP A 129 5.91 -3.89 0.24
N ALA A 130 5.23 -4.62 -0.64
CA ALA A 130 5.63 -4.81 -2.04
C ALA A 130 5.05 -3.76 -2.99
N HIS A 131 4.11 -2.91 -2.58
CA HIS A 131 3.61 -1.79 -3.37
C HIS A 131 4.42 -0.52 -3.13
N THR A 132 4.67 -0.19 -1.86
CA THR A 132 5.44 0.98 -1.44
C THR A 132 6.62 0.54 -0.60
N THR A 133 7.70 0.14 -1.27
CA THR A 133 8.86 -0.48 -0.64
C THR A 133 9.47 0.40 0.46
N ALA A 134 9.67 -0.17 1.64
CA ALA A 134 10.24 0.51 2.80
C ALA A 134 11.54 1.29 2.53
N PRO A 135 12.53 0.76 1.78
CA PRO A 135 13.76 1.50 1.48
C PRO A 135 13.53 2.81 0.72
N GLU A 136 12.56 2.85 -0.20
CA GLU A 136 12.26 4.05 -0.99
C GLU A 136 11.56 5.11 -0.14
N VAL A 137 10.66 4.68 0.76
CA VAL A 137 9.98 5.58 1.70
C VAL A 137 10.97 6.15 2.72
N GLU A 138 11.90 5.32 3.22
CA GLU A 138 12.96 5.77 4.10
C GLU A 138 13.89 6.79 3.42
N ALA A 139 14.30 6.52 2.18
CA ALA A 139 15.12 7.44 1.39
C ALA A 139 14.41 8.78 1.22
N TYR A 140 13.14 8.77 0.82
CA TYR A 140 12.33 9.97 0.69
C TYR A 140 12.18 10.73 2.02
N ALA A 141 11.94 10.02 3.13
CA ALA A 141 11.84 10.63 4.44
C ALA A 141 13.14 11.35 4.86
N ARG A 142 14.31 10.87 4.43
CA ARG A 142 15.60 11.54 4.70
C ARG A 142 15.84 12.78 3.84
N GLU A 143 15.18 12.87 2.69
CA GLU A 143 15.31 14.00 1.77
C GLU A 143 14.42 15.19 2.15
N ILE A 144 13.31 14.94 2.85
CA ILE A 144 12.34 15.99 3.18
C ILE A 144 12.82 16.89 4.34
N THR A 145 12.38 18.15 4.29
CA THR A 145 12.51 19.13 5.37
C THR A 145 11.12 19.48 5.90
N ALA A 146 10.90 19.29 7.20
CA ALA A 146 9.63 19.61 7.86
C ALA A 146 9.88 19.93 9.35
N PRO A 147 8.92 20.54 10.08
CA PRO A 147 9.04 20.78 11.52
C PRO A 147 9.42 19.53 12.33
N ARG A 148 8.94 18.37 11.86
CA ARG A 148 9.36 17.06 12.35
C ARG A 148 9.20 16.03 11.23
N VAL A 149 10.18 15.15 11.09
CA VAL A 149 10.14 14.01 10.17
C VAL A 149 10.34 12.74 10.98
N VAL A 150 9.41 11.79 10.83
CA VAL A 150 9.49 10.46 11.46
C VAL A 150 9.31 9.42 10.38
N TYR A 151 10.26 8.49 10.28
CA TYR A 151 10.10 7.23 9.58
C TYR A 151 10.17 6.11 10.60
N GLU A 152 9.08 5.35 10.73
CA GLU A 152 8.99 4.20 11.61
C GLU A 152 8.57 2.96 10.80
N PRO A 153 9.48 2.01 10.58
CA PRO A 153 9.13 0.74 9.95
C PRO A 153 8.35 -0.16 10.92
N ILE A 154 7.37 -0.86 10.39
CA ILE A 154 6.65 -1.97 11.04
C ILE A 154 7.23 -3.23 10.44
N ALA A 155 8.30 -3.75 11.06
CA ALA A 155 9.14 -4.81 10.50
C ALA A 155 8.34 -6.06 10.09
N GLU A 156 7.33 -6.40 10.87
CA GLU A 156 6.42 -7.53 10.66
C GLU A 156 5.25 -7.24 9.70
N GLY A 157 5.06 -5.99 9.28
CA GLY A 157 3.94 -5.55 8.46
C GLY A 157 4.28 -5.49 6.97
N GLY A 158 3.31 -5.80 6.12
CA GLY A 158 3.31 -5.61 4.68
C GLY A 158 2.44 -4.42 4.27
N HIS A 159 1.78 -4.53 3.12
CA HIS A 159 0.87 -3.47 2.63
C HIS A 159 -0.38 -3.30 3.51
N MET A 160 -0.72 -4.34 4.27
CA MET A 160 -1.91 -4.40 5.11
C MET A 160 -1.58 -4.09 6.58
N SER A 161 -0.44 -3.44 6.85
CA SER A 161 0.05 -3.19 8.21
C SER A 161 -0.88 -2.31 9.06
N VAL A 162 -1.82 -1.62 8.42
CA VAL A 162 -2.90 -0.89 9.10
C VAL A 162 -3.79 -1.78 9.96
N PHE A 163 -3.90 -3.07 9.62
CA PHE A 163 -4.70 -4.04 10.36
C PHE A 163 -3.99 -4.59 11.60
N LEU A 164 -2.70 -4.29 11.79
CA LEU A 164 -2.01 -4.51 13.06
C LEU A 164 -2.46 -3.43 14.07
N VAL A 165 -3.75 -3.43 14.43
CA VAL A 165 -4.43 -2.28 15.08
C VAL A 165 -3.75 -1.85 16.36
N GLU A 166 -3.34 -2.78 17.23
CA GLU A 166 -2.65 -2.46 18.47
C GLU A 166 -1.29 -1.80 18.20
N ARG A 167 -0.53 -2.34 17.23
CA ARG A 167 0.76 -1.79 16.82
C ARG A 167 0.58 -0.39 16.21
N MET A 168 -0.39 -0.23 15.32
CA MET A 168 -0.72 1.05 14.69
C MET A 168 -1.13 2.10 15.73
N LEU A 169 -2.00 1.74 16.68
CA LEU A 169 -2.41 2.62 17.77
C LEU A 169 -1.22 3.05 18.64
N GLN A 170 -0.33 2.12 19.00
CA GLN A 170 0.88 2.44 19.75
C GLN A 170 1.76 3.45 19.00
N LEU A 171 1.93 3.28 17.68
CA LEU A 171 2.73 4.17 16.86
C LEU A 171 2.09 5.55 16.70
N LEU A 172 0.77 5.61 16.50
CA LEU A 172 0.02 6.87 16.48
C LEU A 172 0.14 7.62 17.82
N VAL A 173 -0.03 6.92 18.95
CA VAL A 173 0.12 7.52 20.29
C VAL A 173 1.56 8.01 20.52
N ARG A 174 2.56 7.30 20.02
CA ARG A 174 3.97 7.65 20.20
C ARG A 174 4.42 8.81 19.31
N HIS A 175 4.04 8.81 18.04
CA HIS A 175 4.61 9.71 17.04
C HIS A 175 3.67 10.84 16.63
N VAL A 176 2.36 10.58 16.59
CA VAL A 176 1.34 11.51 16.08
C VAL A 176 0.67 12.30 17.19
N ARG A 177 0.19 11.65 18.25
CA ARG A 177 -0.49 12.33 19.37
C ARG A 177 0.34 13.49 19.98
N PRO A 178 1.68 13.40 20.16
CA PRO A 178 2.47 14.51 20.70
C PRO A 178 2.57 15.74 19.80
N LEU A 179 2.10 15.67 18.55
CA LEU A 179 2.09 16.79 17.61
C LEU A 179 0.94 17.77 17.85
N PHE A 180 -0.11 17.34 18.56
CA PHE A 180 -1.35 18.10 18.76
C PHE A 180 -1.56 18.47 20.24
N GLY A 181 -0.50 18.98 20.88
CA GLY A 181 -0.49 19.32 22.32
C GLY A 181 -1.79 19.92 22.85
#